data_AF-A0A7Y5G8D5-F1
#
_entry.id   AF-A0A7Y5G8D5-F1
#
_cell.length_a   1.000
_cell.length_b   1.000
_cell.length_c   1.000
_cell.angle_alpha   90.00
_cell.angle_beta   90.00
_cell.angle_gamma   90.00
#
_symmetry.space_group_name_H-M   'P 1'
#
loop_
_entity.id
_entity.type
_entity.pdbx_description
1 polymer ?
#
loop_
_entity_poly.entity_id
_entity_poly.type
_entity_poly.pdbx_seq_one_letter_code
_entity_poly.pdbx_strand_id
1 'polypeptide(L)'
;MFEIAKADFDSGISEHLAEHDRENLIDLYSERREELPQLNRYSYILCIIAFSEYKLHQFAEGTSALKNTSIKLSDINGRGIRRTRIFLEKVIGINVNNIKEWDFIASLTTVRNFIAHNYGLLNSDDEKRKKVEQFFQNNPEFGSIKNSKIAFSDQFITTSSKIINSFFKSLYTEFETWVSSDQDLQA
;
A
#
# COMPACT_ATOMS: atom_id res chain seq x y z
N MET A 1 2.48 -12.32 16.78
CA MET A 1 3.07 -12.65 18.09
C MET A 1 3.36 -11.34 18.82
N PHE A 2 2.36 -10.82 19.55
CA PHE A 2 2.47 -9.84 20.63
C PHE A 2 1.14 -9.91 21.40
N GLU A 3 0.91 -11.04 22.05
CA GLU A 3 -0.09 -11.15 23.12
C GLU A 3 0.66 -10.98 24.43
N ILE A 4 0.81 -9.75 24.88
CA ILE A 4 0.89 -9.51 26.32
C ILE A 4 -0.57 -9.55 26.76
N ALA A 5 -0.96 -10.44 27.67
CA ALA A 5 -2.36 -10.60 28.05
C ALA A 5 -2.83 -9.39 28.87
N LYS A 6 -4.13 -9.06 28.85
CA LYS A 6 -4.70 -7.97 29.67
C LYS A 6 -4.32 -8.13 31.16
N ALA A 7 -4.23 -9.39 31.60
CA ALA A 7 -3.80 -9.80 32.94
C ALA A 7 -2.37 -9.34 33.33
N ASP A 8 -1.45 -9.19 32.38
CA ASP A 8 -0.07 -8.75 32.68
C ASP A 8 0.01 -7.25 32.94
N PHE A 9 -0.96 -6.47 32.46
CA PHE A 9 -1.03 -5.03 32.72
C PHE A 9 -1.82 -4.73 33.99
N ASP A 10 -2.96 -5.43 34.19
CA ASP A 10 -3.78 -5.30 35.41
C ASP A 10 -2.99 -5.68 36.68
N SER A 11 -2.03 -6.61 36.59
CA SER A 11 -1.16 -7.00 37.71
C SER A 11 0.00 -6.02 38.00
N GLY A 12 0.28 -5.07 37.09
CA GLY A 12 1.36 -4.09 37.23
C GLY A 12 0.92 -2.70 37.70
N ILE A 13 -0.39 -2.39 37.64
CA ILE A 13 -0.93 -1.13 38.16
C ILE A 13 -1.09 -1.28 39.67
N SER A 14 -0.19 -0.64 40.42
CA SER A 14 -0.17 -0.63 41.89
C SER A 14 -1.57 -0.47 42.52
N GLU A 15 -1.89 -1.36 43.47
CA GLU A 15 -3.09 -1.32 44.32
C GLU A 15 -3.27 0.03 45.07
N HIS A 16 -2.23 0.86 45.10
CA HIS A 16 -2.21 2.16 45.77
C HIS A 16 -2.70 3.35 44.93
N LEU A 17 -3.06 3.16 43.66
CA LEU A 17 -3.66 4.23 42.85
C LEU A 17 -5.13 4.47 43.22
N ALA A 18 -5.58 5.72 43.13
CA ALA A 18 -7.01 6.01 43.29
C ALA A 18 -7.81 5.31 42.18
N GLU A 19 -9.04 4.89 42.48
CA GLU A 19 -9.86 4.11 41.53
C GLU A 19 -10.04 4.82 40.18
N HIS A 20 -10.23 6.14 40.21
CA HIS A 20 -10.31 6.98 39.01
C HIS A 20 -9.02 6.95 38.17
N ASP A 21 -7.85 6.97 38.81
CA ASP A 21 -6.56 6.91 38.11
C ASP A 21 -6.33 5.52 37.49
N ARG A 22 -6.82 4.46 38.14
CA ARG A 22 -6.79 3.10 37.57
C ARG A 22 -7.68 2.98 36.34
N GLU A 23 -8.92 3.45 36.41
CA GLU A 23 -9.85 3.44 35.27
C GLU A 23 -9.25 4.19 34.07
N ASN A 24 -8.73 5.41 34.28
CA ASN A 24 -8.08 6.18 33.23
C ASN A 24 -6.88 5.45 32.59
N LEU A 25 -6.06 4.74 33.39
CA LEU A 25 -4.92 3.97 32.89
C LEU A 25 -5.35 2.72 32.10
N ILE A 26 -6.42 2.06 32.53
CA ILE A 26 -7.02 0.91 31.82
C ILE A 26 -7.56 1.35 30.47
N ASP A 27 -8.23 2.50 30.41
CA ASP A 27 -8.74 3.07 29.16
C ASP A 27 -7.60 3.44 28.21
N LEU A 28 -6.59 4.17 28.70
CA LEU A 28 -5.40 4.52 27.92
C LEU A 28 -4.67 3.28 27.36
N TYR A 29 -4.59 2.22 28.15
CA TYR A 29 -3.97 0.98 27.72
C TYR A 29 -4.82 0.22 26.70
N SER A 30 -6.14 0.25 26.86
CA SER A 30 -7.09 -0.35 25.91
C SER A 30 -7.06 0.38 24.57
N GLU A 31 -7.03 1.71 24.57
CA GLU A 31 -6.83 2.53 23.37
C GLU A 31 -5.50 2.17 22.68
N ARG A 32 -4.40 2.11 23.44
CA ARG A 32 -3.08 1.73 22.88
C ARG A 32 -3.09 0.34 22.24
N ARG A 33 -3.80 -0.64 22.80
CA ARG A 33 -3.92 -1.98 22.21
C ARG A 33 -4.59 -1.95 20.85
N GLU A 34 -5.55 -1.07 20.63
CA GLU A 34 -6.22 -0.93 19.35
C GLU A 34 -5.40 -0.11 18.35
N GLU A 35 -4.63 0.86 18.83
CA GLU A 35 -3.78 1.72 17.99
C GLU A 35 -2.55 1.01 17.43
N LEU A 36 -1.88 0.17 18.22
CA LEU A 36 -0.64 -0.50 17.80
C LEU A 36 -0.81 -1.37 16.52
N PRO A 37 -1.86 -2.21 16.39
CA PRO A 37 -2.13 -2.94 15.16
C PRO A 37 -2.37 -2.02 13.96
N GLN A 38 -3.08 -0.90 14.13
CA GLN A 38 -3.28 0.08 13.05
C GLN A 38 -1.97 0.77 12.66
N LEU A 39 -1.14 1.15 13.63
CA LEU A 39 0.19 1.71 13.38
C LEU A 39 1.07 0.73 12.58
N ASN A 40 1.02 -0.57 12.90
CA ASN A 40 1.72 -1.60 12.12
C ASN A 40 1.21 -1.68 10.68
N ARG A 41 -0.10 -1.59 10.47
CA ARG A 41 -0.72 -1.59 9.12
C ARG A 41 -0.34 -0.34 8.32
N TYR A 42 -0.30 0.81 8.99
CA TYR A 42 0.16 2.09 8.41
C TYR A 42 1.63 2.02 8.00
N SER A 43 2.48 1.48 8.88
CA SER A 43 3.90 1.29 8.62
C SER A 43 4.10 0.34 7.43
N TYR A 44 3.34 -0.76 7.41
CA TYR A 44 3.36 -1.72 6.31
C TYR A 44 2.97 -1.08 4.96
N ILE A 45 1.85 -0.34 4.88
CA ILE A 45 1.42 0.26 3.59
C ILE A 45 2.42 1.31 3.09
N LEU A 46 3.00 2.11 3.99
CA LEU A 46 4.06 3.06 3.65
C LEU A 46 5.25 2.34 3.03
N CYS A 47 5.74 1.28 3.68
CA CYS A 47 6.89 0.51 3.22
C CYS A 47 6.61 -0.24 1.92
N ILE A 48 5.48 -0.94 1.81
CA ILE A 48 5.22 -1.81 0.66
C ILE A 48 4.96 -0.99 -0.61
N ILE A 49 4.30 0.17 -0.51
CA ILE A 49 4.12 1.05 -1.67
C ILE A 49 5.46 1.66 -2.09
N ALA A 50 6.29 2.12 -1.16
CA ALA A 50 7.62 2.64 -1.49
C ALA A 50 8.49 1.57 -2.16
N PHE A 51 8.47 0.34 -1.63
CA PHE A 51 9.14 -0.81 -2.23
C PHE A 51 8.61 -1.11 -3.64
N SER A 52 7.28 -1.13 -3.83
CA SER A 52 6.67 -1.38 -5.13
C SER A 52 7.05 -0.33 -6.16
N GLU A 53 7.03 0.96 -5.79
CA GLU A 53 7.43 2.06 -6.69
C GLU A 53 8.91 1.97 -7.06
N TYR A 54 9.79 1.66 -6.10
CA TYR A 54 11.21 1.44 -6.36
C TYR A 54 11.44 0.28 -7.32
N LYS A 55 10.79 -0.88 -7.09
CA LYS A 55 10.94 -2.06 -7.95
C LYS A 55 10.41 -1.84 -9.35
N LEU A 56 9.28 -1.16 -9.49
CA LEU A 56 8.73 -0.77 -10.79
C LEU A 56 9.64 0.19 -11.54
N HIS A 57 10.28 1.12 -10.84
CA HIS A 57 11.27 2.00 -11.44
C HIS A 57 12.47 1.19 -11.96
N GLN A 58 13.06 0.32 -11.14
CA GLN A 58 14.18 -0.54 -11.57
C GLN A 58 13.81 -1.41 -12.78
N PHE A 59 12.60 -1.97 -12.77
CA PHE A 59 12.09 -2.78 -13.86
C PHE A 59 11.95 -1.99 -15.17
N ALA A 60 11.42 -0.76 -15.11
CA ALA A 60 11.29 0.11 -16.26
C ALA A 60 12.65 0.53 -16.83
N GLU A 61 13.62 0.87 -15.99
CA GLU A 61 14.97 1.20 -16.46
C GLU A 61 15.67 -0.02 -17.09
N GLY A 62 15.52 -1.20 -16.49
CA GLY A 62 16.07 -2.45 -17.05
C GLY A 62 15.48 -2.80 -18.42
N THR A 63 14.16 -2.67 -18.58
CA THR A 63 13.49 -2.91 -19.87
C THR A 63 13.84 -1.85 -20.92
N SER A 64 14.01 -0.58 -20.51
CA SER A 64 14.48 0.48 -21.40
C SER A 64 15.89 0.20 -21.94
N ALA A 65 16.80 -0.22 -21.06
CA ALA A 65 18.16 -0.60 -21.44
C ALA A 65 18.17 -1.80 -22.38
N LEU A 66 17.33 -2.81 -22.12
CA LEU A 66 17.21 -4.00 -22.96
C LEU A 66 16.71 -3.64 -24.37
N LYS A 67 15.68 -2.79 -24.48
CA LYS A 67 15.14 -2.33 -25.77
C LYS A 67 15.96 -1.21 -26.42
N ASN A 68 16.99 -0.71 -25.74
CA ASN A 68 17.83 0.41 -26.17
C ASN A 68 17.01 1.66 -26.58
N THR A 69 16.01 2.03 -25.78
CA THR A 69 15.13 3.16 -26.11
C THR A 69 15.79 4.50 -25.79
N SER A 70 15.53 5.53 -26.62
CA SER A 70 16.00 6.89 -26.36
C SER A 70 15.16 7.66 -25.34
N ILE A 71 13.94 7.17 -25.05
CA ILE A 71 13.00 7.78 -24.12
C ILE A 71 13.24 7.19 -22.73
N LYS A 72 13.47 8.05 -21.73
CA LYS A 72 13.66 7.62 -20.34
C LYS A 72 12.34 7.65 -19.59
N LEU A 73 12.26 6.89 -18.48
CA LEU A 73 11.09 6.95 -17.60
C LEU A 73 10.85 8.37 -17.07
N SER A 74 11.92 9.16 -16.87
CA SER A 74 11.85 10.57 -16.46
C SER A 74 11.13 11.47 -17.46
N ASP A 75 11.08 11.07 -18.74
CA ASP A 75 10.53 11.88 -19.82
C ASP A 75 9.00 11.71 -19.92
N ILE A 76 8.45 10.72 -19.21
CA ILE A 76 7.01 10.45 -19.18
C ILE A 76 6.34 11.32 -18.13
N ASN A 77 5.35 12.10 -18.57
CA ASN A 77 4.48 12.86 -17.69
C ASN A 77 3.69 11.94 -16.75
N GLY A 78 3.73 12.24 -15.45
CA GLY A 78 3.03 11.49 -14.41
C GLY A 78 3.89 11.29 -13.17
N ARG A 79 3.35 10.53 -12.20
CA ARG A 79 4.05 10.20 -10.95
C ARG A 79 3.84 8.74 -10.56
N GLY A 80 4.83 8.18 -9.85
CA GLY A 80 4.78 6.86 -9.25
C GLY A 80 4.39 5.76 -10.25
N ILE A 81 3.56 4.84 -9.79
CA ILE A 81 3.09 3.68 -10.56
C ILE A 81 2.37 4.03 -11.87
N ARG A 82 1.66 5.16 -11.94
CA ARG A 82 0.95 5.57 -13.17
C ARG A 82 1.92 5.94 -14.29
N ARG A 83 3.01 6.64 -13.96
CA ARG A 83 4.07 6.97 -14.93
C ARG A 83 4.72 5.70 -15.47
N THR A 84 5.05 4.77 -14.58
CA THR A 84 5.64 3.48 -14.99
C THR A 84 4.69 2.69 -15.89
N ARG A 85 3.38 2.68 -15.62
CA ARG A 85 2.39 2.04 -16.49
C ARG A 85 2.49 2.55 -17.93
N ILE A 86 2.43 3.88 -18.08
CA ILE A 86 2.45 4.54 -19.38
C ILE A 86 3.76 4.24 -20.11
N PHE A 87 4.88 4.29 -19.39
CA PHE A 87 6.19 3.98 -19.97
C PHE A 87 6.25 2.54 -20.49
N LEU A 88 5.89 1.56 -19.66
CA LEU A 88 5.93 0.15 -20.04
C LEU A 88 4.99 -0.14 -21.21
N GLU A 89 3.80 0.44 -21.21
CA GLU A 89 2.80 0.21 -22.26
C GLU A 89 3.16 0.90 -23.57
N LYS A 90 3.53 2.18 -23.53
CA LYS A 90 3.65 3.02 -24.74
C LYS A 90 5.06 3.09 -25.30
N VAL A 91 6.09 2.92 -24.47
CA VAL A 91 7.50 2.98 -24.90
C VAL A 91 8.06 1.58 -25.06
N ILE A 92 7.92 0.75 -24.03
CA ILE A 92 8.47 -0.62 -24.06
C ILE A 92 7.57 -1.56 -24.87
N GLY A 93 6.25 -1.40 -24.80
CA GLY A 93 5.29 -2.26 -25.50
C GLY A 93 4.88 -3.49 -24.70
N ILE A 94 5.13 -3.52 -23.39
CA ILE A 94 4.63 -4.57 -22.50
C ILE A 94 3.14 -4.34 -22.24
N ASN A 95 2.32 -5.38 -22.42
CA ASN A 95 0.87 -5.29 -22.24
C ASN A 95 0.46 -5.31 -20.76
N VAL A 96 0.66 -4.18 -20.08
CA VAL A 96 0.28 -4.02 -18.67
C VAL A 96 -1.23 -4.03 -18.41
N ASN A 97 -2.07 -3.97 -19.44
CA ASN A 97 -3.54 -3.98 -19.28
C ASN A 97 -4.06 -5.37 -18.88
N ASN A 98 -3.27 -6.43 -19.07
CA ASN A 98 -3.58 -7.77 -18.57
C ASN A 98 -3.35 -7.92 -17.06
N ILE A 99 -2.64 -6.97 -16.43
CA ILE A 99 -2.29 -7.00 -15.00
C ILE A 99 -3.42 -6.36 -14.19
N LYS A 100 -4.34 -7.19 -13.70
CA LYS A 100 -5.56 -6.75 -13.00
C LYS A 100 -5.29 -5.98 -11.70
N GLU A 101 -4.15 -6.25 -11.06
CA GLU A 101 -3.78 -5.66 -9.78
C GLU A 101 -3.29 -4.20 -9.89
N TRP A 102 -3.08 -3.68 -11.10
CA TRP A 102 -2.51 -2.35 -11.31
C TRP A 102 -3.35 -1.25 -10.66
N ASP A 103 -4.67 -1.28 -10.86
CA ASP A 103 -5.58 -0.26 -10.36
C ASP A 103 -5.74 -0.35 -8.83
N PHE A 104 -5.62 -1.56 -8.27
CA PHE A 104 -5.54 -1.76 -6.82
C PHE A 104 -4.32 -1.06 -6.24
N ILE A 105 -3.11 -1.29 -6.78
CA ILE A 105 -1.89 -0.67 -6.24
C ILE A 105 -1.89 0.85 -6.44
N ALA A 106 -2.43 1.33 -7.56
CA ALA A 106 -2.62 2.76 -7.80
C ALA A 106 -3.58 3.41 -6.78
N SER A 107 -4.66 2.70 -6.43
CA SER A 107 -5.60 3.15 -5.39
C SER A 107 -4.96 3.11 -4.01
N LEU A 108 -4.22 2.05 -3.69
CA LEU A 108 -3.50 1.89 -2.43
C LEU A 108 -2.41 2.97 -2.25
N THR A 109 -1.79 3.44 -3.33
CA THR A 109 -0.89 4.60 -3.32
C THR A 109 -1.62 5.89 -2.92
N THR A 110 -2.89 6.04 -3.34
CA THR A 110 -3.72 7.19 -2.93
C THR A 110 -4.06 7.13 -1.45
N VAL A 111 -4.42 5.94 -0.94
CA VAL A 111 -4.66 5.69 0.49
C VAL A 111 -3.39 5.99 1.31
N ARG A 112 -2.22 5.52 0.84
CA ARG A 112 -0.91 5.76 1.47
C ARG A 112 -0.62 7.24 1.67
N ASN A 113 -1.03 8.11 0.75
CA ASN A 113 -0.78 9.55 0.86
C ASN A 113 -1.49 10.18 2.07
N PHE A 114 -2.71 9.77 2.37
CA PHE A 114 -3.42 10.25 3.57
C PHE A 114 -2.73 9.80 4.86
N ILE A 115 -2.20 8.58 4.87
CA ILE A 115 -1.44 8.04 6.00
C ILE A 115 -0.15 8.83 6.21
N ALA A 116 0.61 9.06 5.13
CA ALA A 116 1.89 9.76 5.20
C ALA A 116 1.75 11.23 5.63
N HIS A 117 0.70 11.92 5.17
CA HIS A 117 0.55 13.36 5.40
C HIS A 117 -0.23 13.71 6.66
N ASN A 118 -1.30 12.97 6.96
CA ASN A 118 -2.26 13.33 8.01
C ASN A 118 -2.60 12.15 8.94
N TYR A 119 -1.70 11.17 9.04
CA TYR A 119 -1.91 9.97 9.88
C TYR A 119 -3.25 9.27 9.62
N GLY A 120 -3.67 9.27 8.35
CA GLY A 120 -4.88 8.59 7.88
C GLY A 120 -6.17 9.38 8.09
N LEU A 121 -6.11 10.64 8.53
CA LEU A 121 -7.26 11.51 8.70
C LEU A 121 -7.74 12.11 7.36
N LEU A 122 -9.05 12.04 7.14
CA LEU A 122 -9.76 12.59 5.98
C LEU A 122 -10.31 13.98 6.34
N ASN A 123 -9.40 14.95 6.45
CA ASN A 123 -9.69 16.29 6.97
C ASN A 123 -10.20 17.30 5.90
N SER A 124 -10.40 16.89 4.65
CA SER A 124 -10.81 17.80 3.56
C SER A 124 -11.78 17.16 2.56
N ASP A 125 -12.73 17.98 2.08
CA ASP A 125 -13.67 17.66 0.99
C ASP A 125 -13.03 17.78 -0.41
N ASP A 126 -11.90 17.10 -0.60
CA ASP A 126 -11.21 17.05 -1.90
C ASP A 126 -11.56 15.75 -2.65
N GLU A 127 -11.44 15.74 -3.98
CA GLU A 127 -11.65 14.54 -4.82
C GLU A 127 -10.86 13.32 -4.33
N LYS A 128 -9.71 13.55 -3.71
CA LYS A 128 -8.86 12.51 -3.13
C LYS A 128 -9.57 11.75 -2.00
N ARG A 129 -10.38 12.43 -1.19
CA ARG A 129 -11.18 11.81 -0.13
C ARG A 129 -12.17 10.83 -0.74
N LYS A 130 -12.93 11.26 -1.75
CA LYS A 130 -13.90 10.42 -2.46
C LYS A 130 -13.25 9.17 -3.06
N LYS A 131 -12.02 9.29 -3.59
CA LYS A 131 -11.26 8.13 -4.10
C LYS A 131 -10.92 7.12 -3.01
N VAL A 132 -10.56 7.58 -1.81
CA VAL A 132 -10.30 6.69 -0.66
C VAL A 132 -11.59 6.06 -0.14
N GLU A 133 -12.68 6.83 -0.06
CA GLU A 133 -14.00 6.30 0.31
C GLU A 133 -14.47 5.22 -0.67
N GLN A 134 -14.38 5.49 -1.98
CA GLN A 134 -14.70 4.53 -3.03
C GLN A 134 -13.81 3.28 -2.97
N PHE A 135 -12.52 3.43 -2.65
CA PHE A 135 -11.63 2.29 -2.47
C PHE A 135 -12.16 1.35 -1.38
N PHE A 136 -12.51 1.86 -0.19
CA PHE A 136 -13.03 1.02 0.89
C PHE A 136 -14.46 0.53 0.64
N GLN A 137 -15.29 1.27 -0.09
CA GLN A 137 -16.61 0.80 -0.52
C GLN A 137 -16.50 -0.40 -1.47
N ASN A 138 -15.56 -0.36 -2.40
CA ASN A 138 -15.36 -1.42 -3.39
C ASN A 138 -14.55 -2.60 -2.82
N ASN A 139 -13.80 -2.39 -1.74
CA ASN A 139 -12.94 -3.40 -1.14
C ASN A 139 -13.07 -3.41 0.40
N PRO A 140 -14.26 -3.73 0.94
CA PRO A 140 -14.55 -3.67 2.38
C PRO A 140 -13.68 -4.62 3.21
N GLU A 141 -13.13 -5.67 2.60
CA GLU A 141 -12.23 -6.63 3.25
C GLU A 141 -10.89 -6.02 3.67
N PHE A 142 -10.48 -4.87 3.12
CA PHE A 142 -9.25 -4.20 3.51
C PHE A 142 -9.42 -3.22 4.66
N GLY A 143 -10.65 -2.79 4.97
CA GLY A 143 -10.90 -1.82 6.02
C GLY A 143 -12.10 -0.92 5.75
N SER A 144 -12.15 0.16 6.52
CA SER A 144 -13.23 1.15 6.47
C SER A 144 -12.71 2.51 6.92
N ILE A 145 -13.57 3.52 6.86
CA ILE A 145 -13.31 4.84 7.45
C ILE A 145 -14.14 4.92 8.74
N LYS A 146 -13.46 5.11 9.88
CA LYS A 146 -14.08 5.28 11.20
C LYS A 146 -13.71 6.65 11.75
N ASN A 147 -14.69 7.45 12.15
CA ASN A 147 -14.46 8.80 12.68
C ASN A 147 -13.55 9.65 11.77
N SER A 148 -13.81 9.62 10.45
CA SER A 148 -12.99 10.28 9.43
C SER A 148 -11.53 9.84 9.38
N LYS A 149 -11.19 8.67 9.91
CA LYS A 149 -9.85 8.08 9.89
C LYS A 149 -9.85 6.72 9.20
N ILE A 150 -8.81 6.44 8.43
CA ILE A 150 -8.61 5.14 7.78
C ILE A 150 -8.39 4.07 8.86
N ALA A 151 -9.18 3.00 8.83
CA ALA A 151 -8.99 1.84 9.71
C ALA A 151 -8.87 0.58 8.85
N PHE A 152 -7.67 -0.01 8.82
CA PHE A 152 -7.44 -1.25 8.08
C PHE A 152 -7.93 -2.47 8.85
N SER A 153 -8.42 -3.47 8.12
CA SER A 153 -8.83 -4.77 8.69
C SER A 153 -7.63 -5.57 9.21
N ASP A 154 -7.89 -6.61 9.99
CA ASP A 154 -6.83 -7.50 10.49
C ASP A 154 -6.17 -8.31 9.38
N GLN A 155 -6.90 -8.58 8.30
CA GLN A 155 -6.41 -9.32 7.14
C GLN A 155 -5.65 -8.43 6.16
N PHE A 156 -5.67 -7.10 6.33
CA PHE A 156 -5.11 -6.13 5.41
C PHE A 156 -3.71 -6.52 4.92
N ILE A 157 -2.75 -6.70 5.84
CA ILE A 157 -1.34 -7.00 5.54
C ILE A 157 -1.23 -8.28 4.71
N THR A 158 -1.93 -9.34 5.12
CA THR A 158 -1.86 -10.65 4.46
C THR A 158 -2.47 -10.58 3.07
N THR A 159 -3.64 -9.96 2.92
CA THR A 159 -4.34 -9.85 1.64
C THR A 159 -3.59 -8.94 0.66
N SER A 160 -3.14 -7.76 1.10
CA SER A 160 -2.37 -6.85 0.26
C SER A 160 -1.03 -7.45 -0.16
N SER A 161 -0.35 -8.21 0.71
CA SER A 161 0.90 -8.89 0.37
C SER A 161 0.70 -9.91 -0.76
N LYS A 162 -0.40 -10.67 -0.71
CA LYS A 162 -0.76 -11.62 -1.78
C LYS A 162 -1.00 -10.90 -3.10
N ILE A 163 -1.74 -9.79 -3.08
CA ILE A 163 -2.03 -9.00 -4.29
C ILE A 163 -0.76 -8.39 -4.87
N ILE A 164 0.12 -7.84 -4.04
CA ILE A 164 1.38 -7.24 -4.50
C ILE A 164 2.31 -8.31 -5.07
N ASN A 165 2.35 -9.50 -4.47
CA ASN A 165 3.08 -10.63 -5.03
C ASN A 165 2.48 -11.10 -6.38
N SER A 166 1.16 -11.18 -6.48
CA SER A 166 0.45 -11.50 -7.72
C SER A 166 0.75 -10.48 -8.82
N PHE A 167 0.72 -9.19 -8.48
CA PHE A 167 1.07 -8.10 -9.37
C PHE A 167 2.47 -8.27 -9.99
N PHE A 168 3.49 -8.51 -9.15
CA PHE A 168 4.84 -8.70 -9.67
C PHE A 168 4.96 -9.97 -10.51
N LYS A 169 4.29 -11.06 -10.11
CA LYS A 169 4.25 -12.28 -10.91
C LYS A 169 3.65 -12.04 -12.29
N SER A 170 2.49 -11.38 -12.36
CA SER A 170 1.84 -11.01 -13.62
C SER A 170 2.71 -10.09 -14.47
N LEU A 171 3.40 -9.13 -13.85
CA LEU A 171 4.34 -8.25 -14.53
C LEU A 171 5.49 -9.03 -15.18
N TYR A 172 6.08 -9.99 -14.46
CA TYR A 172 7.14 -10.83 -15.02
C TYR A 172 6.64 -11.77 -16.12
N THR A 173 5.41 -12.29 -16.03
CA THR A 173 4.81 -13.09 -17.10
C THR A 173 4.60 -12.26 -18.38
N GLU A 174 4.11 -11.03 -18.26
CA GLU A 174 3.96 -10.14 -19.42
C GLU A 174 5.31 -9.73 -20.00
N PHE A 175 6.34 -9.57 -19.15
CA PHE A 175 7.72 -9.36 -19.59
C PHE A 175 8.27 -10.54 -20.40
N GLU A 176 8.14 -11.77 -19.89
CA GLU A 176 8.61 -12.98 -20.57
C GLU A 176 7.91 -13.17 -21.93
N THR A 177 6.61 -12.86 -21.98
CA THR A 177 5.83 -12.87 -23.21
C THR A 177 6.35 -11.83 -24.19
N TRP A 178 6.58 -10.60 -23.72
CA TRP A 178 7.15 -9.53 -24.53
C TRP A 178 8.53 -9.92 -25.10
N VAL A 179 9.48 -10.37 -24.26
CA VAL A 179 10.82 -10.82 -24.71
C VAL A 179 10.72 -11.95 -25.74
N SER A 180 9.78 -12.88 -25.57
CA SER A 180 9.58 -14.00 -26.49
C SER A 180 8.93 -13.57 -27.82
N SER A 181 8.24 -12.43 -27.83
CA SER A 181 7.57 -11.88 -29.02
C SER A 181 8.37 -10.81 -29.77
N ASP A 182 9.34 -10.18 -29.10
CA ASP A 182 10.12 -9.06 -29.64
C ASP A 182 11.33 -9.58 -30.43
N GLN A 183 11.26 -9.47 -31.75
CA GLN A 183 12.30 -9.97 -32.67
C GLN A 183 13.63 -9.24 -32.49
N ASP A 184 13.61 -7.96 -32.07
CA ASP A 184 14.81 -7.15 -31.88
C ASP A 184 15.63 -7.58 -30.66
N LEU A 185 15.05 -8.38 -29.76
CA LEU A 185 15.72 -8.93 -28.58
C LEU A 185 16.22 -10.37 -28.77
N GLN A 186 15.92 -11.00 -29.90
CA GLN A 186 16.31 -12.38 -30.22
C GLN A 186 17.51 -12.46 -31.17
N ALA A 187 17.98 -11.32 -31.68
CA ALA A 187 19.13 -11.17 -32.58
C ALA A 187 20.41 -10.83 -31.81
#